data_AF-A0A2U3D0Q9-F1
#
_entry.id   AF-A0A2U3D0Q9-F1
#
_cell.length_a   1.000
_cell.length_b   1.000
_cell.length_c   1.000
_cell.angle_alpha   90.00
_cell.angle_beta   90.00
_cell.angle_gamma   90.00
#
_symmetry.space_group_name_H-M   'P 1'
#
loop_
_entity.id
_entity.type
_entity.pdbx_description
1 polymer ?
#
loop_
_entity_poly.entity_id
_entity_poly.type
_entity_poly.pdbx_seq_one_letter_code
_entity_poly.pdbx_strand_id
1 'polypeptide(L)'
;MQFDCGVFAPKAQKFTVAHSGIRFDCGVLVPKAQKFTATHSGTQYDCGVFAPKAQKFTVAHSGTQFDCGVLVPKAQKFIVAHSGTRFDCGVLVP
;
A
#
# COMPACT_ATOMS: atom_id res chain seq x y z
N MET A 1 -6.36 11.68 14.74
CA MET A 1 -5.81 12.41 13.58
C MET A 1 -5.97 11.52 12.36
N GLN A 2 -6.65 12.04 11.34
CA GLN A 2 -6.85 11.44 10.02
C GLN A 2 -5.81 12.05 9.07
N PHE A 3 -5.28 11.24 8.16
CA PHE A 3 -4.39 11.73 7.10
C PHE A 3 -4.85 11.18 5.75
N ASP A 4 -5.04 12.09 4.80
CA ASP A 4 -5.52 11.79 3.46
C ASP A 4 -4.45 12.21 2.45
N CYS A 5 -4.09 11.33 1.50
CA CYS A 5 -3.11 11.67 0.46
C CYS A 5 -3.41 11.14 -0.94
N GLY A 6 -2.84 11.85 -1.92
CA GLY A 6 -2.68 11.39 -3.29
C GLY A 6 -1.22 11.55 -3.70
N VAL A 7 -0.55 10.44 -4.02
CA VAL A 7 0.89 10.48 -4.37
C VAL A 7 1.11 9.95 -5.78
N PHE A 8 1.78 10.76 -6.59
CA PHE A 8 2.25 10.37 -7.91
C PHE A 8 3.78 10.39 -7.96
N ALA A 9 4.37 9.23 -8.25
CA ALA A 9 5.81 9.11 -8.48
C ALA A 9 6.06 8.42 -9.83
N PRO A 10 6.36 9.17 -10.91
CA PRO A 10 6.46 8.61 -12.25
C PRO A 10 7.59 7.58 -12.39
N LYS A 11 8.68 7.75 -11.64
CA LYS A 11 9.80 6.82 -11.55
C LYS A 11 10.42 6.90 -10.17
N ALA A 12 10.62 5.74 -9.55
CA ALA A 12 11.41 5.57 -8.34
C ALA A 12 12.20 4.26 -8.46
N GLN A 13 13.34 4.15 -7.81
CA GLN A 13 13.94 2.82 -7.63
C GLN A 13 13.25 2.10 -6.46
N LYS A 14 13.13 2.83 -5.35
CA LYS A 14 12.39 2.43 -4.15
C LYS A 14 11.39 3.53 -3.83
N PHE A 15 10.16 3.15 -3.52
CA PHE A 15 9.12 4.07 -3.09
C PHE A 15 8.53 3.56 -1.78
N THR A 16 8.45 4.44 -0.79
CA THR A 16 7.97 4.11 0.55
C THR A 16 6.94 5.12 1.02
N VAL A 17 5.82 4.62 1.55
CA VAL A 17 4.84 5.41 2.30
C VAL A 17 4.78 4.82 3.71
N ALA A 18 4.99 5.64 4.72
CA ALA A 18 4.92 5.22 6.11
C ALA A 18 4.14 6.24 6.92
N HIS A 19 3.16 5.78 7.69
CA HIS A 19 2.36 6.64 8.55
C HIS A 19 2.08 5.95 9.89
N SER A 20 2.06 6.73 10.97
CA SER A 20 1.54 6.32 12.29
C SER A 20 0.45 7.29 12.73
N GLY A 21 -0.78 6.82 12.95
CA GLY A 21 -1.92 7.68 13.20
C GLY A 21 -3.17 6.93 13.61
N ILE A 22 -4.32 7.61 13.73
CA ILE A 22 -5.58 6.90 13.98
C ILE A 22 -6.11 6.33 12.66
N ARG A 23 -6.11 7.14 11.60
CA ARG A 23 -6.62 6.77 10.29
C ARG A 23 -5.70 7.29 9.20
N PHE A 24 -5.53 6.48 8.16
CA PHE A 24 -4.77 6.83 6.98
C PHE A 24 -5.51 6.36 5.73
N ASP A 25 -5.80 7.29 4.82
CA ASP A 25 -6.40 7.04 3.51
C ASP A 25 -5.44 7.57 2.45
N CYS A 26 -5.03 6.72 1.50
CA CYS A 26 -4.14 7.19 0.43
C CYS A 26 -4.26 6.46 -0.89
N GLY A 27 -4.35 7.25 -1.96
CA GLY A 27 -4.16 6.82 -3.34
C GLY A 27 -2.72 7.00 -3.80
N VAL A 28 -2.12 5.95 -4.38
CA VAL A 28 -0.71 5.92 -4.76
C VAL A 28 -0.51 5.38 -6.17
N LEU A 29 0.10 6.19 -7.02
CA LEU A 29 0.43 5.86 -8.40
C LEU A 29 1.94 5.86 -8.64
N VAL A 30 2.53 4.68 -8.86
CA VAL A 30 3.97 4.51 -9.12
C VAL A 30 4.20 3.63 -10.34
N PRO A 31 4.15 4.19 -11.57
CA PRO A 31 4.23 3.40 -12.81
C PRO A 31 5.53 2.61 -12.97
N LYS A 32 6.64 3.11 -12.40
CA LYS A 32 7.97 2.48 -12.45
C LYS A 32 8.61 2.53 -11.07
N ALA A 33 8.55 1.41 -10.34
CA ALA A 33 9.36 1.13 -9.14
C ALA A 33 10.03 -0.23 -9.27
N GLN A 34 11.21 -0.45 -8.68
CA GLN A 34 11.69 -1.82 -8.43
C GLN A 34 11.08 -2.36 -7.14
N LYS A 35 11.05 -1.52 -6.09
CA LYS A 35 10.45 -1.85 -4.80
C LYS A 35 9.42 -0.81 -4.40
N PHE A 36 8.24 -1.29 -4.01
CA PHE A 36 7.19 -0.50 -3.37
C PHE A 36 6.97 -1.01 -1.95
N THR A 37 6.83 -0.11 -0.99
CA THR A 37 6.49 -0.45 0.39
C THR A 37 5.51 0.57 0.96
N ALA A 38 4.38 0.14 1.48
CA ALA A 38 3.50 0.98 2.28
C ALA A 38 3.25 0.35 3.64
N THR A 39 3.36 1.14 4.70
CA THR A 39 3.17 0.66 6.07
C THR A 39 2.36 1.66 6.86
N HIS A 40 1.32 1.18 7.55
CA HIS A 40 0.54 1.99 8.47
C HIS A 40 0.43 1.32 9.84
N SER A 41 0.66 2.09 10.90
CA SER A 41 0.34 1.70 12.28
C SER A 41 -0.74 2.61 12.82
N GLY A 42 -1.90 2.07 13.17
CA GLY A 42 -3.04 2.89 13.57
C GLY A 42 -4.31 2.11 13.78
N THR A 43 -5.47 2.77 13.76
CA THR A 43 -6.76 2.08 13.88
C THR A 43 -7.28 1.62 12.52
N GLN A 44 -7.22 2.49 11.50
CA GLN A 44 -7.74 2.19 10.16
C GLN A 44 -6.74 2.57 9.07
N TYR A 45 -6.61 1.71 8.07
CA TYR A 45 -5.85 1.96 6.85
C TYR A 45 -6.73 1.69 5.63
N ASP A 46 -6.97 2.70 4.81
CA ASP A 46 -7.49 2.56 3.45
C ASP A 46 -6.38 2.92 2.45
N CYS A 47 -6.18 2.10 1.41
CA CYS A 47 -5.29 2.48 0.32
C CYS A 47 -5.65 1.92 -1.05
N GLY A 48 -5.44 2.76 -2.06
CA GLY A 48 -5.41 2.37 -3.46
C GLY A 48 -4.00 2.46 -4.02
N VAL A 49 -3.45 1.37 -4.56
CA VAL A 49 -2.09 1.36 -5.12
C VAL A 49 -2.05 0.80 -6.54
N PHE A 50 -1.53 1.59 -7.48
CA PHE A 50 -1.18 1.13 -8.82
C PHE A 50 0.33 1.20 -9.06
N ALA A 51 0.98 0.03 -9.14
CA ALA A 51 2.42 -0.08 -9.36
C ALA A 51 2.76 -1.17 -10.40
N PRO A 52 2.42 -0.96 -11.70
CA PRO A 52 2.43 -2.01 -12.73
C PRO A 52 3.79 -2.60 -13.09
N LYS A 53 4.89 -1.98 -12.65
CA LYS A 53 6.25 -2.45 -12.92
C LYS A 53 7.04 -2.77 -11.64
N ALA A 54 6.41 -2.69 -10.47
CA ALA A 54 7.04 -3.10 -9.21
C ALA A 54 7.42 -4.57 -9.27
N GLN A 55 8.69 -4.89 -8.98
CA GLN A 55 9.14 -6.28 -8.84
C GLN A 55 8.91 -6.81 -7.43
N LYS A 56 9.08 -5.94 -6.43
CA LYS A 56 8.83 -6.24 -5.02
C LYS A 56 7.77 -5.28 -4.50
N PHE A 57 6.68 -5.83 -4.01
CA PHE A 57 5.57 -5.07 -3.46
C PHE A 57 5.29 -5.53 -2.04
N THR A 58 5.10 -4.57 -1.13
CA THR A 58 4.78 -4.85 0.27
C THR A 58 3.80 -3.82 0.79
N VAL A 59 2.69 -4.25 1.35
CA VAL A 59 1.80 -3.41 2.16
C VAL A 59 1.62 -4.08 3.51
N ALA A 60 1.77 -3.32 4.59
CA ALA A 60 1.55 -3.83 5.93
C ALA A 60 0.71 -2.87 6.77
N HIS A 61 -0.24 -3.43 7.51
CA HIS A 61 -1.00 -2.71 8.52
C HIS A 61 -0.91 -3.39 9.89
N SER A 62 -0.65 -2.60 10.93
CA SER A 62 -0.91 -2.99 12.32
C SER A 62 -2.01 -2.10 12.87
N GLY A 63 -3.17 -2.67 13.18
CA GLY A 63 -4.33 -1.89 13.59
C GLY A 63 -5.62 -2.66 13.70
N THR A 64 -6.76 -1.98 13.62
CA THR A 64 -8.07 -2.61 13.76
C THR A 64 -8.64 -3.03 12.41
N GLN A 65 -8.59 -2.15 11.41
CA GLN A 65 -9.20 -2.34 10.09
C GLN A 65 -8.22 -1.98 8.98
N PHE A 66 -8.10 -2.87 7.99
CA PHE A 66 -7.33 -2.63 6.79
C PHE A 66 -8.18 -2.93 5.56
N ASP A 67 -8.42 -1.89 4.76
CA ASP A 67 -9.08 -1.96 3.47
C ASP A 67 -8.06 -1.58 2.38
N CYS A 68 -7.96 -2.36 1.29
CA CYS A 68 -7.05 -2.01 0.20
C CYS A 68 -7.48 -2.46 -1.20
N GLY A 69 -7.05 -1.68 -2.20
CA GLY A 69 -7.12 -2.02 -3.62
C GLY A 69 -5.74 -1.93 -4.27
N VAL A 70 -5.20 -3.06 -4.73
CA VAL A 70 -3.82 -3.11 -5.26
C VAL A 70 -3.77 -3.74 -6.65
N LEU A 71 -3.11 -3.05 -7.58
CA LEU A 71 -2.85 -3.52 -8.94
C LEU A 71 -1.35 -3.52 -9.26
N VAL A 72 -0.75 -4.72 -9.31
CA VAL A 72 0.70 -4.94 -9.50
C VAL A 72 1.03 -6.15 -10.40
N PRO A 73 0.65 -6.10 -11.69
CA PRO A 73 0.76 -7.22 -12.66
C PRO A 73 2.18 -7.73 -12.96
N LYS A 74 3.24 -7.18 -12.39
CA LYS A 74 4.63 -7.61 -12.63
C LYS A 74 5.42 -7.91 -11.35
N ALA A 75 4.73 -8.00 -10.21
CA ALA A 75 5.37 -8.31 -8.95
C ALA A 75 5.91 -9.75 -8.97
N GLN A 76 7.22 -9.90 -8.77
CA GLN A 76 7.85 -11.20 -8.51
C GLN A 76 7.68 -11.59 -7.04
N LYS A 77 7.59 -10.60 -6.16
CA LYS A 77 7.30 -10.78 -4.75
C LYS A 77 6.21 -9.83 -4.33
N PHE A 78 5.14 -10.40 -3.79
CA PHE A 78 3.98 -9.68 -3.29
C PHE A 78 3.73 -10.08 -1.84
N ILE A 79 3.62 -9.08 -0.96
CA ILE A 79 3.27 -9.29 0.45
C ILE A 79 2.19 -8.28 0.83
N VAL A 80 1.10 -8.79 1.39
CA VAL A 80 0.14 -8.00 2.15
C VAL A 80 0.06 -8.61 3.53
N ALA A 81 0.26 -7.80 4.56
CA ALA A 81 0.22 -8.24 5.95
C ALA A 81 -0.73 -7.36 6.75
N HIS A 82 -1.53 -7.99 7.59
CA HIS A 82 -2.40 -7.33 8.53
C HIS A 82 -2.28 -7.98 9.90
N SER A 83 -2.11 -7.16 10.93
CA SER A 83 -2.29 -7.58 12.32
C SER A 83 -3.44 -6.77 12.89
N GLY A 84 -4.59 -7.42 13.08
CA GLY A 84 -5.81 -6.74 13.49
C GLY A 84 -7.06 -7.59 13.40
N THR A 85 -8.21 -6.92 13.43
CA THR A 85 -9.52 -7.58 13.53
C THR A 85 -10.27 -7.70 12.21
N ARG A 86 -10.03 -6.80 11.26
CA ARG A 86 -10.73 -6.78 9.97
C ARG A 86 -9.77 -6.48 8.83
N PHE A 87 -9.83 -7.33 7.81
CA PHE A 87 -9.02 -7.25 6.62
C PHE A 87 -9.90 -7.45 5.39
N ASP A 88 -9.92 -6.47 4.49
CA ASP A 88 -10.55 -6.56 3.18
C ASP A 88 -9.57 -6.01 2.13
N CYS A 89 -9.15 -6.84 1.18
CA CYS A 89 -8.18 -6.41 0.18
C CYS A 89 -8.45 -7.05 -1.16
N GLY A 90 -8.72 -6.20 -2.16
CA GLY A 90 -8.74 -6.57 -3.56
C GLY A 90 -7.34 -6.49 -4.16
N VAL A 91 -6.80 -7.62 -4.60
CA VAL A 91 -5.46 -7.70 -5.17
C VAL A 91 -5.52 -8.30 -6.57
N LEU A 92 -4.98 -7.56 -7.55
CA LEU A 92 -4.65 -8.10 -8.87
C LEU A 92 -3.13 -8.20 -9.04
N VAL A 93 -2.65 -9.44 -8.96
CA VAL A 93 -1.29 -9.90 -9.26
C VAL A 93 -1.33 -10.74 -10.54
N PRO A 94 -0.20 -10.91 -11.26
CA PRO A 94 -0.17 -11.82 -12.40
C PRO A 94 -0.38 -13.28 -11.99
#